data_AF-A0A7C3K6K2-F1
#
_entry.id   AF-A0A7C3K6K2-F1
#
_cell.length_a   1.000
_cell.length_b   1.000
_cell.length_c   1.000
_cell.angle_alpha   90.00
_cell.angle_beta   90.00
_cell.angle_gamma   90.00
#
_symmetry.space_group_name_H-M   'P 1'
#
loop_
_entity.id
_entity.type
_entity.pdbx_description
1 polymer ?
#
loop_
_entity_poly.entity_id
_entity_poly.type
_entity_poly.pdbx_seq_one_letter_code
_entity_poly.pdbx_strand_id
1 'polypeptide(L)'
;MRRLYPDLAARAEAEGMAYRDFLALLIAEEVAHRAQTRIQRCVRRARFPFLKTIDEYDFTFQTGLRLSLLGSALSPEFVTQGHGLI
;
A
#
# COMPACT_ATOMS: atom_id res chain seq x y z
N MET A 1 -12.51 -1.27 9.37
CA MET A 1 -13.90 -0.89 9.71
C MET A 1 -14.32 -0.98 11.18
N ARG A 2 -14.58 -2.17 11.78
CA ARG A 2 -15.30 -2.29 13.08
C ARG A 2 -14.73 -1.50 14.27
N ARG A 3 -13.41 -1.23 14.27
CA ARG A 3 -12.74 -0.46 15.34
C ARG A 3 -12.79 1.06 15.14
N LEU A 4 -12.84 1.54 13.89
CA LEU A 4 -12.75 2.97 13.56
C LEU A 4 -14.13 3.62 13.36
N TYR A 5 -15.16 2.81 13.13
CA TYR A 5 -16.54 3.26 13.02
C TYR A 5 -17.04 4.12 14.19
N PRO A 6 -16.86 3.72 15.48
CA PRO A 6 -17.40 4.51 16.59
C PRO A 6 -16.77 5.92 16.67
N ASP A 7 -15.45 6.01 16.44
CA ASP A 7 -14.74 7.30 16.51
C ASP A 7 -15.12 8.21 15.34
N LEU A 8 -15.24 7.65 14.13
CA LEU A 8 -15.68 8.41 12.94
C LEU A 8 -17.13 8.85 13.05
N ALA A 9 -18.01 8.03 13.63
CA ALA A 9 -19.41 8.39 13.84
C ALA A 9 -19.54 9.54 14.84
N ALA A 10 -18.84 9.46 15.99
CA ALA A 10 -18.84 10.53 16.98
C ALA A 10 -18.31 11.86 16.40
N ARG A 11 -17.28 11.80 15.57
CA ARG A 11 -16.73 12.98 14.88
C ARG A 11 -17.69 13.55 13.84
N ALA A 12 -18.34 12.71 13.04
CA ALA A 12 -19.31 13.14 12.03
C ALA A 12 -20.53 13.82 12.67
N GLU A 13 -21.02 13.32 13.81
CA GLU A 13 -22.08 13.94 14.59
C GLU A 13 -21.66 15.30 15.16
N ALA A 14 -20.45 15.40 15.72
CA ALA A 14 -19.92 16.64 16.27
C ALA A 14 -19.68 17.73 15.20
N GLU A 15 -19.26 17.34 14.00
CA GLU A 15 -18.98 18.25 12.88
C GLU A 15 -20.22 18.53 12.01
N GLY A 16 -21.36 17.89 12.28
CA GLY A 16 -22.58 18.03 11.47
C GLY A 16 -22.39 17.53 10.03
N MET A 17 -21.55 16.53 9.84
CA MET A 17 -21.16 16.02 8.52
C MET A 17 -22.36 15.44 7.78
N ALA A 18 -22.51 15.80 6.50
CA ALA A 18 -23.53 15.20 5.67
C ALA A 18 -23.30 13.68 5.55
N TYR A 19 -24.39 12.90 5.60
CA TYR A 19 -24.31 11.43 5.53
C TYR A 19 -23.54 10.91 4.31
N ARG A 20 -23.61 11.62 3.18
CA ARG A 20 -22.86 11.27 1.97
C ARG A 20 -21.35 11.38 2.17
N ASP A 21 -20.89 12.42 2.85
CA ASP A 21 -19.47 12.67 3.09
C ASP A 21 -18.92 11.70 4.13
N PHE A 22 -19.71 11.41 5.17
CA PHE A 22 -19.40 10.37 6.14
C PHE A 22 -19.22 8.99 5.48
N LEU A 23 -20.16 8.61 4.61
CA LEU A 23 -20.07 7.33 3.90
C LEU A 23 -18.86 7.28 2.96
N ALA A 24 -18.57 8.37 2.25
CA ALA A 24 -17.40 8.46 1.38
C ALA A 24 -16.10 8.28 2.16
N LEU A 25 -15.98 8.95 3.31
CA LEU A 25 -14.82 8.84 4.21
C LEU A 25 -14.65 7.41 4.73
N LEU A 26 -15.75 6.81 5.20
CA LEU A 26 -15.75 5.45 5.75
C LEU A 26 -15.30 4.41 4.71
N ILE A 27 -15.77 4.56 3.46
CA ILE A 27 -15.39 3.67 2.36
C ILE A 27 -13.92 3.86 2.00
N ALA A 28 -13.45 5.10 1.90
CA ALA A 28 -12.05 5.40 1.59
C ALA A 28 -11.10 4.74 2.60
N GLU A 29 -11.41 4.87 3.89
CA GLU A 29 -10.63 4.23 4.95
C GLU A 29 -10.68 2.70 4.89
N GLU A 30 -11.84 2.11 4.58
CA GLU A 30 -11.93 0.66 4.42
C GLU A 30 -11.12 0.16 3.22
N VAL A 31 -11.11 0.89 2.11
CA VAL A 31 -10.29 0.56 0.92
C VAL A 31 -8.81 0.61 1.27
N ALA A 32 -8.35 1.68 1.93
CA ALA A 32 -6.96 1.82 2.38
C ALA A 32 -6.57 0.68 3.34
N HIS A 33 -7.43 0.37 4.31
CA HIS A 33 -7.19 -0.70 5.27
C HIS A 33 -7.11 -2.09 4.61
N ARG A 34 -7.96 -2.36 3.62
CA ARG A 34 -7.92 -3.60 2.84
C ARG A 34 -6.65 -3.73 2.02
N ALA A 35 -6.22 -2.66 1.37
CA ALA A 35 -4.96 -2.63 0.62
C ALA A 35 -3.77 -2.95 1.54
N GLN A 36 -3.71 -2.29 2.69
CA GLN A 36 -2.65 -2.54 3.68
C GLN A 36 -2.67 -3.98 4.20
N THR A 37 -3.85 -4.50 4.54
CA THR A 37 -4.01 -5.89 5.01
C THR A 37 -3.58 -6.89 3.94
N ARG A 38 -3.88 -6.62 2.66
CA ARG A 38 -3.46 -7.46 1.54
C ARG A 38 -1.93 -7.49 1.42
N ILE A 39 -1.27 -6.34 1.46
CA ILE A 39 0.20 -6.25 1.41
C ILE A 39 0.82 -7.05 2.58
N GLN A 40 0.35 -6.82 3.80
CA GLN A 40 0.84 -7.54 4.98
C GLN A 40 0.66 -9.06 4.87
N ARG A 41 -0.47 -9.53 4.34
CA ARG A 41 -0.71 -10.96 4.11
C ARG A 41 0.23 -11.53 3.05
N CYS A 42 0.43 -10.83 1.93
CA CYS A 42 1.35 -11.24 0.88
C CYS A 42 2.79 -11.34 1.41
N VAL A 43 3.26 -10.32 2.15
CA VAL A 43 4.60 -10.32 2.77
C VAL A 43 4.77 -11.50 3.73
N ARG A 44 3.79 -11.73 4.63
CA ARG A 44 3.83 -12.87 5.57
C ARG A 44 3.87 -14.20 4.85
N ARG A 45 3.11 -14.35 3.75
CA ARG A 45 3.09 -15.59 2.94
C ARG A 45 4.42 -15.83 2.22
N ALA A 46 5.10 -14.78 1.77
CA ALA A 46 6.36 -14.87 1.06
C ALA A 46 7.54 -15.30 1.95
N ARG A 47 7.41 -15.18 3.28
CA ARG A 47 8.45 -15.56 4.26
C ARG A 47 9.83 -14.96 3.95
N PHE A 48 9.85 -13.71 3.49
CA PHE A 48 11.12 -13.02 3.25
C PHE A 48 11.90 -12.87 4.57
N PRO A 49 13.23 -13.09 4.56
CA PRO A 49 14.07 -12.97 5.75
C PRO A 49 14.11 -11.53 6.29
N PHE A 50 13.93 -10.55 5.41
CA PHE A 50 13.76 -9.14 5.74
C PHE A 50 12.86 -8.49 4.68
N LEU A 51 12.05 -7.53 5.10
CA LEU A 51 11.31 -6.67 4.17
C LEU A 51 12.15 -5.42 3.96
N LYS A 52 12.62 -5.21 2.73
CA LYS A 52 13.35 -4.01 2.33
C LYS A 52 12.72 -3.50 1.05
N THR A 53 12.33 -2.24 1.03
CA THR A 53 11.82 -1.61 -0.18
C THR A 53 12.97 -1.26 -1.12
N ILE A 54 12.65 -0.97 -2.38
CA ILE A 54 13.67 -0.62 -3.39
C ILE A 54 14.29 0.73 -3.03
N ASP A 55 13.51 1.65 -2.47
CA ASP A 55 13.99 2.96 -1.98
C ASP A 55 14.94 2.82 -0.77
N GLU A 56 14.74 1.80 0.06
CA GLU A 56 15.63 1.51 1.19
C GLU A 56 16.92 0.79 0.77
N TYR A 57 16.98 0.23 -0.44
CA TYR A 57 18.15 -0.49 -0.93
C TYR A 57 19.25 0.49 -1.35
N ASP A 58 20.40 0.39 -0.68
CA ASP A 58 21.57 1.19 -1.01
C ASP A 58 22.31 0.57 -2.21
N PHE A 59 22.10 1.15 -3.38
CA PHE A 59 22.78 0.77 -4.62
C PHE A 59 24.20 1.36 -4.74
N THR A 60 24.62 2.20 -3.79
CA THR A 60 25.95 2.84 -3.81
C THR A 60 27.03 1.97 -3.17
N PHE A 61 26.64 1.10 -2.23
CA PHE A 61 27.53 0.05 -1.74
C PHE A 61 27.77 -0.95 -2.86
N GLN A 62 29.01 -1.42 -3.00
CA GLN A 62 29.55 -2.17 -4.14
C GLN A 62 28.79 -3.48 -4.40
N THR A 63 27.63 -3.35 -5.02
CA THR A 63 26.63 -4.38 -5.27
C THR A 63 26.70 -4.76 -6.74
N GLY A 64 26.56 -6.06 -7.05
CA GLY A 64 26.46 -6.54 -8.43
C GLY A 64 25.18 -6.10 -9.15
N LEU A 65 24.32 -5.31 -8.48
CA LEU A 65 22.99 -4.93 -8.92
C LEU A 65 22.92 -3.41 -9.03
N ARG A 66 22.70 -2.89 -10.23
CA ARG A 66 22.54 -1.44 -10.48
C ARG A 66 21.05 -1.12 -10.58
N LEU A 67 20.61 0.00 -10.00
CA LEU A 67 19.21 0.47 -10.11
C LEU A 67 18.78 0.63 -11.59
N SER A 68 19.71 1.00 -12.47
CA SER A 68 19.46 1.09 -13.92
C SER A 68 19.02 -0.24 -14.56
N LEU A 69 19.41 -1.39 -13.99
CA LEU A 69 18.96 -2.71 -14.45
C LEU A 69 17.51 -3.00 -14.07
N LEU A 70 17.01 -2.38 -13.00
CA LEU A 70 15.62 -2.51 -12.59
C LEU A 70 14.69 -1.66 -13.46
N GLY A 71 15.23 -0.62 -14.14
CA GLY A 71 14.63 0.06 -15.31
C GLY A 71 13.10 0.07 -15.37
N SER A 72 12.56 -0.50 -16.44
CA SER A 72 11.11 -0.59 -16.68
C SER A 72 10.35 -1.44 -15.66
N ALA A 73 11.03 -2.30 -14.88
CA ALA A 73 10.37 -3.18 -13.91
C ALA A 73 9.85 -2.44 -12.68
N LEU A 74 10.35 -1.24 -12.41
CA LEU A 74 9.84 -0.37 -11.35
C LEU A 74 8.71 0.54 -11.82
N SER A 75 8.43 0.53 -13.13
CA SER A 75 7.40 1.35 -13.73
C SER A 75 6.01 0.75 -13.48
N PRO A 76 4.96 1.56 -13.25
CA PRO A 76 3.60 1.06 -13.12
C PRO A 76 3.15 0.19 -14.31
N GLU A 77 3.65 0.53 -15.51
CA GLU A 77 3.38 -0.15 -16.77
C GLU A 77 3.84 -1.61 -16.74
N PHE A 78 4.86 -1.95 -15.94
CA PHE A 78 5.33 -3.32 -15.77
C PHE A 78 4.19 -4.25 -15.30
N VAL A 79 3.42 -3.78 -14.32
CA VAL A 79 2.27 -4.51 -13.77
C VAL A 79 1.06 -4.40 -14.70
N THR A 80 0.81 -3.22 -15.26
CA THR A 80 -0.37 -2.98 -16.11
C THR A 80 -0.33 -3.79 -17.41
N GLN A 81 0.86 -3.98 -17.99
CA GLN A 81 1.08 -4.69 -19.25
C GLN A 81 1.44 -6.18 -19.04
N GLY A 82 1.62 -6.62 -17.78
CA GLY A 82 1.92 -8.01 -17.46
C GLY A 82 3.32 -8.47 -17.88
N HIS A 83 4.32 -7.59 -17.81
CA HIS A 83 5.71 -7.92 -18.11
C HIS A 83 6.30 -8.88 -17.05
N GLY A 84 7.20 -9.77 -17.48
CA GLY A 84 7.92 -10.71 -16.60
C GLY A 84 9.37 -10.30 -16.35
N LEU A 85 9.90 -10.66 -15.18
CA LEU A 85 11.35 -10.64 -14.92
C LEU A 85 11.92 -11.98 -15.41
N ILE A 86 12.78 -11.95 -16.43
CA ILE A 86 13.46 -13.12 -16.99
C ILE A 86 14.73 -13.41 -16.18
#